data_AF-A0A7S0PCE6-F1
#
_entry.id   AF-A0A7S0PCE6-F1
#
_cell.length_a   1.000
_cell.length_b   1.000
_cell.length_c   1.000
_cell.angle_alpha   90.00
_cell.angle_beta   90.00
_cell.angle_gamma   90.00
#
_symmetry.space_group_name_H-M   'P 1'
#
loop_
_entity.id
_entity.type
_entity.pdbx_description
1 polymer ?
#
loop_
_entity_poly.entity_id
_entity_poly.type
_entity_poly.pdbx_seq_one_letter_code
_entity_poly.pdbx_strand_id
1 'polypeptide(L)'
;MSRALVVVACDSTPGIDPPFASVAGRAVFRALPPDDKQAVFRDYLLPEAMVALGMSSGDIRLADGLVTALAAKAGTDAGSLGLRACAEALAAETLRSVSEGSALPVHFGEEDLHRFLSSDDVYE
;
A
#
# COMPACT_ATOMS: atom_id res chain seq x y z
N MET A 1 28.58 24.55 15.78
CA MET A 1 27.26 24.93 15.24
C MET A 1 26.63 23.68 14.65
N SER A 2 25.44 23.26 15.12
CA SER A 2 24.68 22.18 14.49
C SER A 2 23.87 22.74 13.32
N ARG A 3 23.75 21.96 12.25
CA ARG A 3 22.84 22.23 11.13
C ARG A 3 21.69 21.24 11.23
N ALA A 4 20.45 21.71 11.02
CA ALA A 4 19.27 20.88 10.94
C ALA A 4 18.89 20.67 9.46
N LEU A 5 18.51 19.44 9.12
CA LEU A 5 17.86 19.14 7.84
C LEU A 5 16.36 19.40 8.00
N VAL A 6 15.79 20.21 7.10
CA VAL A 6 14.35 20.51 7.06
C VAL A 6 13.79 19.95 5.76
N VAL A 7 12.77 19.11 5.86
CA VAL A 7 12.04 18.54 4.71
C VAL A 7 10.58 18.98 4.83
N VAL A 8 10.03 19.51 3.73
CA VAL A 8 8.63 19.93 3.64
C VAL A 8 7.98 19.12 2.52
N ALA A 9 6.88 18.44 2.83
CA ALA A 9 6.05 17.72 1.85
C ALA A 9 4.77 18.53 1.58
N CYS A 10 4.37 18.63 0.32
CA CYS A 10 3.16 19.32 -0.10
C CYS A 10 2.57 18.64 -1.34
N ASP A 11 1.24 18.59 -1.43
CA ASP A 11 0.54 17.97 -2.56
C ASP A 11 0.52 18.89 -3.79
N SER A 12 0.63 20.19 -3.57
CA SER A 12 0.71 21.18 -4.63
C SER A 12 1.71 22.29 -4.29
N THR A 13 2.60 22.59 -5.24
CA THR A 13 3.57 23.69 -5.15
C THR A 13 2.99 25.11 -5.12
N PRO A 14 1.78 25.42 -5.65
CA PRO A 14 1.24 26.78 -5.60
C PRO A 14 1.00 27.33 -4.19
N GLY A 15 1.00 26.49 -3.15
CA GLY A 15 0.81 26.91 -1.75
C GLY A 15 2.10 27.22 -0.96
N ILE A 16 3.28 27.11 -1.58
CA ILE A 16 4.55 27.49 -0.94
C ILE A 16 4.91 28.91 -1.38
N ASP A 17 4.54 29.89 -0.56
CA ASP A 17 4.88 31.28 -0.83
C ASP A 17 6.39 31.56 -0.68
N PRO A 18 6.93 32.55 -1.42
CA PRO A 18 8.24 33.11 -1.11
C PRO A 18 8.34 33.55 0.36
N PRO A 19 9.49 33.39 1.02
CA PRO A 19 10.80 33.03 0.46
C PRO A 19 11.12 31.53 0.46
N PHE A 20 10.24 30.67 0.97
CA PHE A 20 10.56 29.24 1.15
C PHE A 20 10.76 28.52 -0.19
N ALA A 21 9.96 28.84 -1.20
CA ALA A 21 10.09 28.28 -2.54
C ALA A 21 11.40 28.69 -3.25
N SER A 22 12.04 29.81 -2.86
CA SER A 22 13.25 30.32 -3.53
C SER A 22 14.56 29.81 -2.91
N VAL A 23 14.51 29.19 -1.72
CA VAL A 23 15.70 28.66 -1.02
C VAL A 23 15.70 27.14 -0.87
N ALA A 24 14.56 26.47 -1.12
CA ALA A 24 14.44 25.03 -1.03
C ALA A 24 14.80 24.32 -2.35
N GLY A 25 15.59 23.25 -2.26
CA GLY A 25 15.71 22.29 -3.38
C GLY A 25 14.38 21.56 -3.59
N ARG A 26 13.90 21.49 -4.84
CA ARG A 26 12.61 20.87 -5.15
C ARG A 26 12.79 19.47 -5.73
N ALA A 27 12.20 18.48 -5.10
CA ALA A 27 11.96 17.15 -5.66
C ALA A 27 10.46 17.01 -5.98
N VAL A 28 10.13 16.43 -7.13
CA VAL A 28 8.75 16.15 -7.53
C VAL A 28 8.53 14.65 -7.58
N PHE A 29 7.63 14.15 -6.74
CA PHE A 29 7.21 12.76 -6.75
C PHE A 29 5.97 12.65 -7.64
N ARG A 30 6.07 11.85 -8.71
CA ARG A 30 4.97 11.63 -9.66
C ARG A 30 4.12 10.45 -9.20
N ALA A 31 2.93 10.35 -9.79
CA ALA A 31 2.06 9.21 -9.58
C ALA A 31 2.79 7.89 -9.87
N LEU A 32 2.53 6.88 -9.05
CA LEU A 32 3.17 5.58 -9.14
C LEU A 32 2.61 4.81 -10.36
N PRO A 33 3.44 4.42 -11.34
CA PRO A 33 3.01 3.56 -12.45
C PRO A 33 2.39 2.24 -11.97
N PRO A 34 1.50 1.61 -12.76
CA PRO A 34 0.86 0.35 -12.37
C PRO A 34 1.83 -0.80 -12.07
N ASP A 35 2.93 -0.91 -12.80
CA ASP A 35 3.93 -1.96 -12.57
C ASP A 35 4.70 -1.71 -11.25
N ASP A 36 5.05 -0.44 -10.99
CA ASP A 36 5.68 -0.04 -9.74
C ASP A 36 4.74 -0.24 -8.54
N LYS A 37 3.42 -0.05 -8.73
CA LYS A 37 2.40 -0.34 -7.72
C LYS A 37 2.38 -1.81 -7.30
N GLN A 38 2.51 -2.73 -8.25
CA GLN A 38 2.59 -4.16 -7.95
C GLN A 38 3.86 -4.50 -7.16
N ALA A 39 5.01 -3.94 -7.56
CA ALA A 39 6.27 -4.14 -6.85
C ALA A 39 6.19 -3.55 -5.42
N VAL A 40 5.70 -2.32 -5.27
CA VAL A 40 5.51 -1.68 -3.95
C VAL A 40 4.58 -2.50 -3.06
N PHE A 41 3.52 -3.07 -3.62
CA PHE A 41 2.61 -3.92 -2.87
C PHE A 41 3.29 -5.21 -2.38
N ARG A 42 3.95 -5.95 -3.27
CA ARG A 42 4.58 -7.25 -2.97
C ARG A 42 5.78 -7.12 -2.05
N ASP A 43 6.63 -6.14 -2.31
CA ASP A 43 7.96 -6.07 -1.70
C ASP A 43 7.97 -5.26 -0.40
N TYR A 44 6.96 -4.40 -0.21
CA TYR A 44 6.92 -3.49 0.93
C TYR A 44 5.60 -3.53 1.70
N LEU A 45 4.47 -3.19 1.06
CA LEU A 45 3.21 -2.95 1.79
C LEU A 45 2.64 -4.23 2.42
N LEU A 46 2.58 -5.33 1.66
CA LEU A 46 2.08 -6.60 2.21
C LEU A 46 3.01 -7.15 3.30
N PRO A 47 4.35 -7.21 3.12
CA PRO A 47 5.26 -7.57 4.20
C PRO A 47 5.11 -6.70 5.45
N GLU A 48 4.99 -5.37 5.30
CA GLU A 48 4.78 -4.43 6.40
C GLU A 48 3.48 -4.73 7.17
N ALA A 49 2.37 -4.95 6.46
CA ALA A 49 1.08 -5.29 7.04
C ALA A 49 1.08 -6.64 7.77
N MET A 50 1.74 -7.66 7.19
CA MET A 50 1.89 -8.97 7.83
C MET A 50 2.69 -8.88 9.14
N VAL A 51 3.80 -8.14 9.12
CA VAL A 51 4.66 -7.95 10.30
C VAL A 51 3.92 -7.19 11.41
N ALA A 52 3.09 -6.20 11.06
CA ALA A 52 2.27 -5.47 12.03
C ALA A 52 1.32 -6.37 12.82
N LEU A 53 0.93 -7.52 12.25
CA LEU A 53 0.11 -8.55 12.88
C LEU A 53 0.92 -9.72 13.46
N GLY A 54 2.25 -9.63 13.47
CA GLY A 54 3.14 -10.69 13.96
C GLY A 54 3.25 -11.89 13.02
N MET A 55 2.88 -11.74 11.76
CA MET A 55 2.96 -12.78 10.73
C MET A 55 4.18 -12.60 9.82
N SER A 56 4.58 -13.68 9.15
CA SER A 56 5.64 -13.68 8.13
C SER A 56 5.06 -13.45 6.74
N SER A 57 5.80 -12.80 5.85
CA SER A 57 5.43 -12.73 4.42
C SER A 57 5.37 -14.11 3.76
N GLY A 58 6.00 -15.12 4.35
CA GLY A 58 5.89 -16.51 3.93
C GLY A 58 4.56 -17.20 4.30
N ASP A 59 3.74 -16.60 5.17
CA ASP A 59 2.49 -17.16 5.67
C ASP A 59 1.31 -16.94 4.71
N ILE A 60 1.53 -16.19 3.63
CA ILE A 60 0.54 -15.85 2.60
C ILE A 60 1.08 -16.18 1.21
N ARG A 61 0.21 -16.69 0.34
CA ARG A 61 0.47 -16.89 -1.09
C ARG A 61 -0.67 -16.30 -1.90
N LEU A 62 -0.33 -15.40 -2.82
CA LEU A 62 -1.28 -14.72 -3.68
C LEU A 62 -1.13 -15.20 -5.12
N ALA A 63 -2.25 -15.42 -5.80
CA ALA A 63 -2.26 -15.57 -7.26
C ALA A 63 -1.78 -14.28 -7.94
N ASP A 64 -1.05 -14.38 -9.05
CA ASP A 64 -0.53 -13.21 -9.77
C ASP A 64 -1.66 -12.29 -10.28
N GLY A 65 -2.80 -12.88 -10.70
CA GLY A 65 -3.98 -12.14 -11.12
C GLY A 65 -4.62 -11.30 -10.00
N LEU A 66 -4.60 -11.80 -8.76
CA LEU A 66 -5.09 -11.07 -7.58
C LEU A 66 -4.25 -9.81 -7.32
N VAL A 67 -2.93 -9.91 -7.38
CA VAL A 67 -2.05 -8.73 -7.18
C VAL A 67 -2.23 -7.70 -8.29
N THR A 68 -2.36 -8.17 -9.53
CA THR A 68 -2.60 -7.30 -10.69
C THR A 68 -3.91 -6.52 -10.52
N ALA A 69 -4.98 -7.19 -10.08
CA ALA A 69 -6.27 -6.58 -9.88
C ALA A 69 -6.31 -5.61 -8.68
N LEU A 70 -5.62 -5.90 -7.58
CA LEU A 70 -5.48 -4.98 -6.44
C LEU A 70 -4.70 -3.71 -6.84
N ALA A 71 -3.61 -3.86 -7.60
CA ALA A 71 -2.86 -2.74 -8.16
C ALA A 71 -3.71 -1.89 -9.12
N ALA A 72 -4.60 -2.53 -9.89
CA ALA A 72 -5.54 -1.84 -10.76
C ALA A 72 -6.66 -1.11 -9.99
N LYS A 73 -7.24 -1.70 -8.93
CA LYS A 73 -8.26 -1.02 -8.08
C LYS A 73 -7.67 0.23 -7.42
N ALA A 74 -6.47 0.10 -6.87
CA ALA A 74 -5.76 1.25 -6.32
C ALA A 74 -5.16 2.19 -7.40
N GLY A 75 -5.34 1.85 -8.68
CA GLY A 75 -4.98 2.67 -9.84
C GLY A 75 -5.71 4.02 -9.91
N THR A 76 -6.84 4.15 -9.21
CA THR A 76 -7.60 5.41 -9.11
C THR A 76 -6.88 6.50 -8.32
N ASP A 77 -6.02 6.11 -7.36
CA ASP A 77 -5.22 7.05 -6.58
C ASP A 77 -3.84 7.26 -7.20
N ALA A 78 -3.33 8.49 -7.19
CA ALA A 78 -1.99 8.78 -7.72
C ALA A 78 -0.86 8.07 -6.92
N GLY A 79 -1.09 7.80 -5.63
CA GLY A 79 -0.13 7.17 -4.72
C GLY A 79 -0.39 5.69 -4.46
N SER A 80 -0.01 5.23 -3.26
CA SER A 80 -0.14 3.84 -2.81
C SER A 80 -1.05 3.69 -1.58
N LEU A 81 -1.85 4.69 -1.25
CA LEU A 81 -2.71 4.66 -0.05
C LEU A 81 -3.78 3.57 -0.14
N GLY A 82 -4.52 3.51 -1.26
CA GLY A 82 -5.46 2.41 -1.52
C GLY A 82 -4.79 1.02 -1.54
N LEU A 83 -3.53 0.93 -2.01
CA LEU A 83 -2.75 -0.32 -1.96
C LEU A 83 -2.44 -0.76 -0.54
N ARG A 84 -2.13 0.20 0.34
CA ARG A 84 -1.86 -0.09 1.75
C ARG A 84 -3.11 -0.64 2.43
N ALA A 85 -4.27 -0.02 2.22
CA ALA A 85 -5.53 -0.54 2.76
C ALA A 85 -5.81 -1.98 2.26
N CYS A 86 -5.55 -2.26 0.99
CA CYS A 86 -5.67 -3.61 0.44
C CYS A 86 -4.70 -4.60 1.11
N ALA A 87 -3.46 -4.18 1.39
CA ALA A 87 -2.46 -5.00 2.06
C ALA A 87 -2.86 -5.33 3.50
N GLU A 88 -3.36 -4.33 4.23
CA GLU A 88 -3.85 -4.48 5.60
C GLU A 88 -5.06 -5.41 5.67
N ALA A 89 -6.01 -5.29 4.75
CA ALA A 89 -7.16 -6.18 4.64
C ALA A 89 -6.75 -7.64 4.36
N LEU A 90 -5.78 -7.84 3.46
CA LEU A 90 -5.23 -9.17 3.17
C LEU A 90 -4.50 -9.77 4.38
N ALA A 91 -3.71 -8.98 5.08
CA ALA A 91 -3.01 -9.44 6.28
C ALA A 91 -4.01 -9.82 7.39
N ALA A 92 -5.02 -9.00 7.62
CA ALA A 92 -6.08 -9.27 8.59
C ALA A 92 -6.87 -10.54 8.25
N GLU A 93 -7.20 -10.73 6.97
CA GLU A 93 -7.89 -11.93 6.50
C GLU A 93 -7.01 -13.18 6.65
N THR A 94 -5.70 -13.06 6.37
CA THR A 94 -4.73 -14.16 6.59
C THR A 94 -4.72 -14.57 8.06
N LEU A 95 -4.63 -13.60 8.99
CA LEU A 95 -4.66 -13.84 10.42
C LEU A 95 -5.98 -14.50 10.86
N ARG A 96 -7.10 -14.03 10.31
CA ARG A 96 -8.43 -14.59 10.58
C ARG A 96 -8.50 -16.06 10.11
N SER A 97 -8.08 -16.35 8.89
CA SER A 97 -8.05 -17.71 8.34
C SER A 97 -7.20 -18.65 9.20
N VAL A 98 -6.03 -18.21 9.66
CA VAL A 98 -5.17 -19.00 10.56
C VAL A 98 -5.84 -19.23 11.91
N SER A 99 -6.48 -18.20 12.47
CA SER A 99 -7.22 -18.29 13.75
C SER A 99 -8.40 -19.25 13.66
N GLU A 100 -9.00 -19.38 12.47
CA GLU A 100 -10.07 -20.32 12.14
C GLU A 100 -9.56 -21.74 11.81
N GLY A 101 -8.24 -21.95 11.82
CA GLY A 101 -7.60 -23.26 11.64
C GLY A 101 -7.09 -23.54 10.23
N SER A 102 -7.01 -22.54 9.35
CA SER A 102 -6.38 -22.71 8.04
C SER A 102 -4.89 -23.03 8.19
N ALA A 103 -4.40 -23.95 7.35
CA ALA A 103 -2.98 -24.26 7.29
C ALA A 103 -2.19 -23.10 6.68
N LEU A 104 -0.94 -22.95 7.13
CA LEU A 104 0.02 -22.04 6.53
C LEU A 104 0.77 -22.73 5.37
N PRO A 105 1.09 -22.00 4.28
CA PRO A 105 0.65 -20.64 4.01
C PRO A 105 -0.83 -20.58 3.59
N VAL A 106 -1.52 -19.48 3.92
CA VAL A 106 -2.87 -19.22 3.42
C VAL A 106 -2.78 -18.82 1.95
N HIS A 107 -3.57 -19.47 1.11
CA HIS A 107 -3.61 -19.21 -0.33
C HIS A 107 -4.84 -18.36 -0.67
N PHE A 108 -4.64 -17.24 -1.35
CA PHE A 108 -5.72 -16.43 -1.93
C PHE A 108 -5.64 -16.44 -3.46
N GLY A 109 -6.73 -16.87 -4.09
CA GLY A 109 -6.89 -16.98 -5.52
C GLY A 109 -7.56 -15.76 -6.15
N GLU A 110 -7.81 -15.84 -7.46
CA GLU A 110 -8.60 -14.83 -8.18
C GLU A 110 -10.07 -14.88 -7.79
N GLU A 111 -10.55 -16.03 -7.32
CA GLU A 111 -11.89 -16.20 -6.78
C GLU A 111 -12.11 -15.36 -5.52
N ASP A 112 -11.08 -15.08 -4.71
CA ASP A 112 -11.21 -14.28 -3.49
C ASP A 112 -11.26 -12.78 -3.76
N LEU A 113 -11.03 -12.37 -5.00
CA LEU A 113 -10.97 -10.97 -5.43
C LEU A 113 -12.21 -10.18 -4.98
N HIS A 114 -13.41 -10.74 -5.13
CA HIS A 114 -14.65 -10.08 -4.75
C HIS A 114 -14.70 -9.77 -3.25
N ARG A 115 -14.09 -10.58 -2.39
CA ARG A 115 -14.05 -10.34 -0.93
C ARG A 115 -13.23 -9.11 -0.57
N PHE A 116 -12.14 -8.87 -1.32
CA PHE A 116 -11.25 -7.73 -1.09
C PHE A 116 -11.66 -6.48 -1.87
N LEU A 117 -12.32 -6.64 -3.03
CA LEU A 117 -12.79 -5.52 -3.84
C LEU A 117 -14.20 -5.05 -3.47
N SER A 118 -15.07 -5.87 -2.87
CA SER A 118 -16.44 -5.46 -2.51
C SER A 118 -16.55 -4.76 -1.15
N SER A 119 -15.44 -4.59 -0.43
CA SER A 119 -15.36 -3.79 0.80
C SER A 119 -15.37 -2.29 0.46
N ASP A 120 -16.39 -1.83 -0.29
CA ASP A 120 -16.61 -0.41 -0.61
C ASP A 120 -17.39 0.32 0.51
N ASP A 121 -17.48 -0.24 1.71
CA ASP A 121 -18.01 0.46 2.88
C ASP A 121 -16.86 0.92 3.79
N VAL A 122 -17.00 2.15 4.27
CA VAL A 122 -16.19 2.88 5.25
C VAL A 122 -15.03 3.68 4.65
N TYR A 123 -15.36 4.81 3.99
CA TYR A 123 -14.94 6.15 4.40
C TYR A 123 -15.93 7.17 3.81
N GLU A 124 -17.03 7.41 4.52
CA GLU A 124 -17.78 8.69 4.46
C GLU A 124 -17.16 9.69 5.44
#